data_AF-A0A6A1Z5C3-F1
#
_entry.id   AF-A0A6A1Z5C3-F1
#
_cell.length_a   1.000
_cell.length_b   1.000
_cell.length_c   1.000
_cell.angle_alpha   90.00
_cell.angle_beta   90.00
_cell.angle_gamma   90.00
#
_symmetry.space_group_name_H-M   'P 1'
#
loop_
_entity.id
_entity.type
_entity.pdbx_description
1 polymer ?
#
loop_
_entity_poly.entity_id
_entity_poly.type
_entity_poly.pdbx_seq_one_letter_code
_entity_poly.pdbx_strand_id
1 'polypeptide(L)'
;LDFSTTNFSPAEIEAQNRDLVKHADEFLTDEDNGLPVFLEPEAVQLLSFWCRTPQQMRRFIGIILNAKYAVEKEHKDLGVWILLDDPDLKKMMTKTLRRYFNALRSDEKHIKNVENYLYGTMQNLFGVWWNRQAAREYAAKHPEEQNLDGERAWD
;
A
#
# COMPACT_ATOMS: atom_id res chain seq x y z
N LEU A 1 -13.42 29.82 16.37
CA LEU A 1 -13.16 29.76 14.91
C LEU A 1 -14.15 28.78 14.32
N ASP A 2 -14.74 29.09 13.17
CA ASP A 2 -15.68 28.20 12.47
C ASP A 2 -15.13 27.91 11.06
N PHE A 3 -14.66 26.67 10.86
CA PHE A 3 -14.09 26.17 9.61
C PHE A 3 -15.09 25.32 8.81
N SER A 4 -16.40 25.47 9.08
CA SER A 4 -17.43 24.82 8.27
C SER A 4 -17.24 25.14 6.79
N THR A 5 -17.41 24.14 5.92
CA THR A 5 -17.34 24.31 4.47
C THR A 5 -18.39 25.30 3.94
N THR A 6 -19.45 25.57 4.70
CA THR A 6 -20.46 26.59 4.37
C THR A 6 -19.91 28.02 4.37
N ASN A 7 -18.76 28.25 5.01
CA ASN A 7 -18.13 29.57 5.10
C ASN A 7 -17.14 29.84 3.96
N PHE A 8 -16.95 28.88 3.05
CA PHE A 8 -16.00 28.99 1.94
C PHE A 8 -16.72 28.79 0.60
N SER A 9 -16.27 29.52 -0.42
CA SER A 9 -16.69 29.28 -1.79
C SER A 9 -16.16 27.92 -2.30
N PRO A 10 -16.79 27.35 -3.34
CA PRO A 10 -16.30 26.11 -3.95
C PRO A 10 -14.84 26.19 -4.43
N ALA A 11 -14.41 27.35 -4.96
CA ALA A 11 -13.05 27.55 -5.45
C ALA A 11 -12.02 27.58 -4.30
N GLU A 12 -12.38 28.18 -3.16
CA GLU A 12 -11.53 28.17 -1.96
C GLU A 12 -11.38 26.74 -1.42
N ILE A 13 -12.48 25.99 -1.33
CA ILE A 13 -12.45 24.58 -0.91
C ILE A 13 -11.58 23.75 -1.87
N GLU A 14 -11.70 23.96 -3.17
CA GLU A 14 -10.85 23.27 -4.15
C GLU A 14 -9.38 23.62 -3.95
N ALA A 15 -9.04 24.91 -3.82
CA ALA A 15 -7.66 25.34 -3.58
C ALA A 15 -7.08 24.73 -2.29
N GLN A 16 -7.84 24.75 -1.19
CA GLN A 16 -7.46 24.13 0.09
C GLN A 16 -7.25 22.63 -0.06
N ASN A 17 -8.17 21.92 -0.73
CA ASN A 17 -8.04 20.48 -0.95
C ASN A 17 -6.83 20.14 -1.83
N ARG A 18 -6.58 20.93 -2.88
CA ARG A 18 -5.44 20.73 -3.79
C ARG A 18 -4.11 20.95 -3.07
N ASP A 19 -4.04 21.95 -2.20
CA ASP A 19 -2.86 22.22 -1.37
C ASP A 19 -2.57 21.04 -0.43
N LEU A 20 -3.55 20.64 0.39
CA LEU A 20 -3.40 19.52 1.33
C LEU A 20 -3.02 18.21 0.65
N VAL A 21 -3.58 17.93 -0.52
CA VAL A 21 -3.27 16.70 -1.26
C VAL A 21 -1.88 16.76 -1.90
N LYS A 22 -1.48 17.93 -2.42
CA LYS A 22 -0.19 18.13 -3.08
C LYS A 22 0.98 17.99 -2.11
N HIS A 23 0.82 18.48 -0.89
CA HIS A 23 1.83 18.47 0.16
C HIS A 23 1.66 17.31 1.14
N ALA A 24 0.87 16.30 0.78
CA ALA A 24 0.54 15.19 1.67
C ALA A 24 1.76 14.37 2.08
N ASP A 25 2.75 14.19 1.21
CA ASP A 25 3.98 13.48 1.54
C ASP A 25 4.77 14.20 2.65
N GLU A 26 4.79 15.53 2.65
CA GLU A 26 5.55 16.33 3.63
C GLU A 26 5.10 16.11 5.08
N PHE A 27 3.80 15.84 5.32
CA PHE A 27 3.28 15.67 6.68
C PHE A 27 2.76 14.27 6.99
N LEU A 28 2.36 13.47 5.98
CA LEU A 28 1.98 12.08 6.22
C LEU A 28 3.18 11.16 6.38
N THR A 29 4.37 11.56 5.92
CA THR A 29 5.60 10.74 6.03
C THR A 29 6.65 11.34 6.96
N ASP A 30 6.31 12.39 7.71
CA ASP A 30 7.19 13.00 8.71
C ASP A 30 7.40 12.05 9.91
N GLU A 31 8.61 11.46 9.98
CA GLU A 31 9.02 10.58 11.07
C GLU A 31 9.44 11.35 12.34
N ASP A 32 9.79 12.63 12.21
CA ASP A 32 10.33 13.45 13.31
C ASP A 32 9.22 14.11 14.14
N ASN A 33 8.11 14.51 13.52
CA ASN A 33 7.07 15.32 14.18
C ASN A 33 5.66 14.70 14.13
N GLY A 34 5.51 13.45 13.68
CA GLY A 34 4.21 12.85 13.43
C GLY A 34 4.09 11.34 13.71
N LEU A 35 2.90 10.82 13.42
CA LEU A 35 2.64 9.38 13.25
C LEU A 35 2.64 9.11 11.74
N PRO A 36 3.80 8.75 11.15
CA PRO A 36 3.91 8.59 9.72
C PRO A 36 3.00 7.46 9.25
N VAL A 37 2.41 7.63 8.07
CA VAL A 37 1.72 6.55 7.38
C VAL A 37 2.76 5.55 6.90
N PHE A 38 2.36 4.29 6.81
CA PHE A 38 3.22 3.19 6.40
C PHE A 38 3.71 3.25 4.93
N LEU A 39 3.27 4.22 4.15
CA LEU A 39 3.64 4.39 2.74
C LEU A 39 4.91 5.23 2.62
N GLU A 40 5.76 4.91 1.65
CA GLU A 40 6.91 5.74 1.31
C GLU A 40 6.46 7.11 0.76
N PRO A 41 7.28 8.17 0.90
CA PRO A 41 7.00 9.50 0.34
C PRO A 41 6.59 9.43 -1.13
N GLU A 42 7.27 8.60 -1.95
CA GLU A 42 6.98 8.44 -3.37
C GLU A 42 5.60 7.80 -3.62
N ALA A 43 5.13 6.94 -2.72
CA ALA A 43 3.79 6.38 -2.81
C ALA A 43 2.73 7.42 -2.45
N VAL A 44 2.95 8.22 -1.39
CA VAL A 44 2.03 9.31 -1.02
C VAL A 44 1.97 10.38 -2.11
N GLN A 45 3.12 10.77 -2.66
CA GLN A 45 3.20 11.68 -3.80
C GLN A 45 2.45 11.10 -5.01
N LEU A 46 2.57 9.79 -5.27
CA LEU A 46 1.79 9.16 -6.34
C LEU A 46 0.27 9.30 -6.10
N LEU A 47 -0.20 9.12 -4.87
CA LEU A 47 -1.62 9.35 -4.52
C LEU A 47 -2.05 10.79 -4.79
N SER A 48 -1.18 11.78 -4.57
CA SER A 48 -1.48 13.20 -4.80
C SER A 48 -1.91 13.55 -6.24
N PHE A 49 -1.42 12.79 -7.22
CA PHE A 49 -1.80 12.98 -8.62
C PHE A 49 -3.23 12.51 -8.93
N TRP A 50 -3.75 11.57 -8.14
CA TRP A 50 -5.04 10.91 -8.39
C TRP A 50 -6.14 11.39 -7.44
N CYS A 51 -5.80 11.64 -6.18
CA CYS A 51 -6.73 12.21 -5.22
C CYS A 51 -6.97 13.69 -5.50
N ARG A 52 -8.20 14.13 -5.26
CA ARG A 52 -8.62 15.53 -5.34
C ARG A 52 -8.93 16.13 -3.98
N THR A 53 -9.16 15.29 -2.97
CA THR A 53 -9.47 15.71 -1.60
C THR A 53 -8.73 14.87 -0.57
N PRO A 54 -8.47 15.41 0.63
CA PRO A 54 -7.92 14.63 1.75
C PRO A 54 -8.77 13.41 2.11
N GLN A 55 -10.10 13.52 1.95
CA GLN A 55 -11.03 12.41 2.21
C GLN A 55 -10.83 11.26 1.22
N GLN A 56 -10.59 11.54 -0.06
CA GLN A 56 -10.25 10.50 -1.05
C GLN A 56 -8.94 9.80 -0.69
N MET A 57 -7.92 10.57 -0.28
CA MET A 57 -6.64 10.02 0.15
C MET A 57 -6.78 9.12 1.38
N ARG A 58 -7.49 9.59 2.41
CA ARG A 58 -7.81 8.80 3.61
C ARG A 58 -8.56 7.52 3.26
N ARG A 59 -9.54 7.59 2.35
CA ARG A 59 -10.28 6.41 1.88
C ARG A 59 -9.37 5.40 1.18
N PHE A 60 -8.47 5.88 0.33
CA PHE A 60 -7.49 5.05 -0.36
C PHE A 60 -6.59 4.29 0.63
N ILE A 61 -6.02 5.00 1.61
CA ILE A 61 -5.20 4.41 2.68
C ILE A 61 -6.02 3.40 3.49
N GLY A 62 -7.27 3.73 3.81
CA GLY A 62 -8.18 2.83 4.52
C GLY A 62 -8.44 1.52 3.78
N ILE A 63 -8.55 1.54 2.45
CA ILE A 63 -8.72 0.32 1.64
C ILE A 63 -7.49 -0.60 1.76
N ILE A 64 -6.28 -0.02 1.75
CA ILE A 64 -5.03 -0.79 1.93
C ILE A 64 -5.00 -1.45 3.31
N LEU A 65 -5.33 -0.69 4.36
CA LEU A 65 -5.37 -1.21 5.73
C LEU A 65 -6.42 -2.32 5.89
N ASN A 66 -7.60 -2.14 5.31
CA ASN A 66 -8.64 -3.18 5.33
C ASN A 66 -8.18 -4.46 4.62
N ALA A 67 -7.47 -4.35 3.50
CA ALA A 67 -6.91 -5.50 2.81
C ALA A 67 -5.87 -6.23 3.66
N LYS A 68 -4.99 -5.52 4.36
CA LYS A 68 -4.06 -6.11 5.34
C LYS A 68 -4.81 -6.90 6.40
N TYR A 69 -5.77 -6.25 7.08
CA TYR A 69 -6.51 -6.88 8.16
C TYR A 69 -7.29 -8.12 7.71
N ALA A 70 -7.80 -8.12 6.48
CA ALA A 70 -8.45 -9.29 5.91
C ALA A 70 -7.49 -10.47 5.76
N VAL A 71 -6.28 -10.23 5.23
CA VAL A 71 -5.25 -11.28 5.06
C VAL A 71 -4.79 -11.83 6.42
N GLU A 72 -4.53 -10.98 7.41
CA GLU A 72 -4.16 -11.42 8.77
C GLU A 72 -5.28 -12.23 9.43
N LYS A 73 -6.54 -11.83 9.22
CA LYS A 73 -7.70 -12.54 9.78
C LYS A 73 -7.91 -13.90 9.11
N GLU A 74 -7.79 -13.98 7.80
CA GLU A 74 -8.00 -15.19 7.01
C GLU A 74 -6.96 -16.27 7.32
N HIS A 75 -5.73 -15.87 7.66
CA HIS A 75 -4.61 -16.78 7.93
C HIS A 75 -4.12 -16.72 9.38
N LYS A 76 -5.02 -16.39 10.32
CA LYS A 76 -4.68 -16.24 11.74
C LYS A 76 -4.12 -17.52 12.34
N ASP A 77 -4.61 -18.67 11.90
CA ASP A 77 -4.16 -20.01 12.29
C ASP A 77 -2.71 -20.31 11.89
N LEU A 78 -2.23 -19.69 10.80
CA LEU A 78 -0.85 -19.78 10.34
C LEU A 78 0.08 -18.74 11.01
N GLY A 79 -0.45 -17.92 11.93
CA GLY A 79 0.31 -16.88 12.62
C GLY A 79 0.71 -15.69 11.74
N VAL A 80 -0.04 -15.42 10.66
CA VAL A 80 0.27 -14.33 9.73
C VAL A 80 0.22 -12.98 10.44
N TRP A 81 1.33 -12.25 10.35
CA TRP A 81 1.48 -10.91 10.89
C TRP A 81 2.21 -10.01 9.89
N ILE A 82 1.55 -8.96 9.42
CA ILE A 82 2.09 -8.07 8.39
C ILE A 82 2.67 -6.83 9.05
N LEU A 83 3.99 -6.73 9.09
CA LEU A 83 4.71 -5.55 9.56
C LEU A 83 4.78 -4.51 8.43
N LEU A 84 3.87 -3.54 8.45
CA LEU A 84 3.79 -2.50 7.42
C LEU A 84 5.05 -1.62 7.34
N ASP A 85 5.84 -1.55 8.41
CA ASP A 85 7.09 -0.80 8.44
C ASP A 85 8.30 -1.54 7.84
N ASP A 86 8.11 -2.79 7.40
CA ASP A 86 9.15 -3.55 6.71
C ASP A 86 9.61 -2.83 5.42
N PRO A 87 10.92 -2.53 5.26
CA PRO A 87 11.41 -1.78 4.10
C PRO A 87 11.17 -2.46 2.75
N ASP A 88 11.19 -3.80 2.69
CA ASP A 88 10.91 -4.54 1.45
C ASP A 88 9.42 -4.43 1.09
N LEU A 89 8.54 -4.50 2.09
CA LEU A 89 7.11 -4.32 1.93
C LEU A 89 6.76 -2.91 1.46
N LYS A 90 7.36 -1.87 2.07
CA LYS A 90 7.20 -0.46 1.67
C LYS A 90 7.48 -0.27 0.17
N LYS A 91 8.65 -0.72 -0.29
CA LYS A 91 9.04 -0.69 -1.71
C LYS A 91 8.09 -1.48 -2.60
N MET A 92 7.62 -2.64 -2.12
CA MET A 92 6.69 -3.49 -2.86
C MET A 92 5.31 -2.84 -3.01
N MET A 93 4.82 -2.14 -1.97
CA MET A 93 3.58 -1.35 -2.01
C MET A 93 3.70 -0.21 -3.03
N THR A 94 4.78 0.56 -3.01
CA THR A 94 5.03 1.65 -3.97
C THR A 94 4.97 1.15 -5.42
N LYS A 95 5.66 0.04 -5.72
CA LYS A 95 5.63 -0.58 -7.07
C LYS A 95 4.23 -1.08 -7.44
N THR A 96 3.51 -1.66 -6.50
CA THR A 96 2.14 -2.16 -6.74
C THR A 96 1.14 -1.03 -6.96
N LEU A 97 1.25 0.08 -6.24
CA LEU A 97 0.45 1.27 -6.49
C LEU A 97 0.69 1.84 -7.89
N ARG A 98 1.95 1.90 -8.34
CA ARG A 98 2.26 2.29 -9.72
C ARG A 98 1.60 1.38 -10.76
N ARG A 99 1.65 0.06 -10.56
CA ARG A 99 0.96 -0.91 -11.44
C ARG A 99 -0.56 -0.75 -11.42
N TYR A 100 -1.14 -0.52 -10.24
CA TYR A 100 -2.58 -0.28 -10.07
C TYR A 100 -3.03 0.95 -10.87
N PHE A 101 -2.35 2.09 -10.69
CA PHE A 101 -2.68 3.30 -11.42
C PHE A 101 -2.41 3.19 -12.93
N ASN A 102 -1.36 2.45 -13.32
CA ASN A 102 -1.12 2.16 -14.73
C ASN A 102 -2.29 1.38 -15.35
N ALA A 103 -2.81 0.37 -14.66
CA ALA A 103 -3.96 -0.41 -15.13
C ALA A 103 -5.24 0.44 -15.25
N LEU A 104 -5.44 1.42 -14.36
CA LEU A 104 -6.53 2.39 -14.49
C LEU A 104 -6.35 3.32 -15.69
N ARG A 105 -5.11 3.76 -15.95
CA ARG A 105 -4.83 4.71 -17.04
C ARG A 105 -4.87 4.05 -18.42
N SER A 106 -4.36 2.82 -18.54
CA SER A 106 -4.35 2.09 -19.81
C SER A 106 -5.73 1.60 -20.22
N ASP A 107 -6.64 1.43 -19.25
CA ASP A 107 -8.01 0.91 -19.42
C ASP A 107 -8.11 -0.47 -20.09
N GLU A 108 -7.01 -1.20 -20.26
CA GLU A 108 -6.96 -2.54 -20.88
C GLU A 108 -7.82 -3.57 -20.14
N LYS A 109 -8.03 -3.36 -18.83
CA LYS A 109 -8.79 -4.27 -17.96
C LYS A 109 -10.24 -3.83 -17.76
N HIS A 110 -10.66 -2.71 -18.33
CA HIS A 110 -12.01 -2.15 -18.18
C HIS A 110 -12.52 -2.16 -16.73
N ILE A 111 -11.70 -1.63 -15.82
CA ILE A 111 -11.94 -1.72 -14.37
C ILE A 111 -13.14 -0.84 -14.00
N LYS A 112 -14.25 -1.48 -13.60
CA LYS A 112 -15.49 -0.77 -13.24
C LYS A 112 -15.53 -0.29 -11.79
N ASN A 113 -14.94 -1.06 -10.87
CA ASN A 113 -14.90 -0.73 -9.45
C ASN A 113 -13.45 -0.59 -9.00
N VAL A 114 -12.97 0.65 -9.00
CA VAL A 114 -11.58 1.00 -8.70
C VAL A 114 -11.18 0.67 -7.27
N GLU A 115 -12.11 0.78 -6.31
CA GLU A 115 -11.86 0.51 -4.89
C GLU A 115 -11.76 -0.99 -4.61
N ASN A 116 -12.67 -1.78 -5.17
CA ASN A 116 -12.61 -3.23 -5.06
C ASN A 116 -11.37 -3.79 -5.78
N TYR A 117 -10.99 -3.19 -6.91
CA TYR A 117 -9.76 -3.55 -7.61
C TYR A 117 -8.52 -3.23 -6.77
N LEU A 118 -8.49 -2.08 -6.10
CA LEU A 118 -7.41 -1.72 -5.16
C LEU A 118 -7.34 -2.71 -4.00
N TYR A 119 -8.48 -3.01 -3.38
CA TYR A 119 -8.59 -3.93 -2.27
C TYR A 119 -8.00 -5.30 -2.63
N GLY A 120 -8.45 -5.92 -3.72
CA GLY A 120 -7.93 -7.21 -4.18
C GLY A 120 -6.45 -7.15 -4.58
N THR A 121 -6.01 -6.04 -5.18
CA THR A 121 -4.59 -5.82 -5.52
C THR A 121 -3.71 -5.83 -4.26
N MET A 122 -4.17 -5.21 -3.18
CA MET A 122 -3.46 -5.16 -1.91
C MET A 122 -3.49 -6.48 -1.16
N GLN A 123 -4.62 -7.19 -1.14
CA GLN A 123 -4.68 -8.54 -0.57
C GLN A 123 -3.65 -9.47 -1.23
N ASN A 124 -3.59 -9.46 -2.56
CA ASN A 124 -2.60 -10.26 -3.30
C ASN A 124 -1.16 -9.85 -2.97
N LEU A 125 -0.88 -8.54 -2.87
CA LEU A 125 0.43 -8.05 -2.45
C LEU A 125 0.82 -8.60 -1.07
N PHE A 126 -0.07 -8.51 -0.09
CA PHE A 126 0.20 -8.93 1.27
C PHE A 126 0.40 -10.44 1.37
N GLY A 127 -0.43 -11.23 0.68
CA GLY A 127 -0.25 -12.68 0.60
C GLY A 127 1.10 -13.07 -0.03
N VAL A 128 1.49 -12.43 -1.14
CA VAL A 128 2.79 -12.67 -1.78
C VAL A 128 3.96 -12.30 -0.87
N TRP A 129 3.89 -11.17 -0.17
CA TRP A 129 4.95 -10.75 0.75
C TRP A 129 5.08 -11.73 1.92
N TRP A 130 3.97 -12.14 2.53
CA TRP A 130 3.98 -13.11 3.63
C TRP A 130 4.57 -14.46 3.21
N ASN A 131 4.15 -14.98 2.05
CA ASN A 131 4.69 -16.23 1.52
C ASN A 131 6.21 -16.17 1.32
N ARG A 132 6.75 -15.00 0.93
CA ARG A 132 8.20 -14.79 0.86
C ARG A 132 8.86 -14.80 2.24
N GLN A 133 8.24 -14.23 3.27
CA GLN A 133 8.78 -14.32 4.64
C GLN A 133 8.82 -15.77 5.10
N ALA A 134 7.71 -16.50 4.97
CA ALA A 134 7.61 -17.91 5.36
C ALA A 134 8.65 -18.78 4.63
N ALA A 135 8.85 -18.55 3.33
CA ALA A 135 9.88 -19.25 2.55
C ALA A 135 11.31 -18.92 3.03
N ARG A 136 11.60 -17.64 3.35
CA ARG A 136 12.91 -17.24 3.90
C ARG A 136 13.17 -17.89 5.26
N GLU A 137 12.16 -17.92 6.14
CA GLU A 137 12.26 -18.55 7.45
C GLU A 137 12.46 -20.08 7.35
N TYR A 138 11.73 -20.73 6.45
CA TYR A 138 11.91 -22.16 6.17
C TYR A 138 13.35 -22.43 5.69
N ALA A 139 13.80 -21.70 4.68
CA ALA A 139 15.14 -21.86 4.12
C ALA A 139 16.24 -21.63 5.16
N ALA A 140 16.05 -20.70 6.10
CA ALA A 140 16.99 -20.45 7.20
C ALA A 140 17.02 -21.57 8.26
N LYS A 141 15.90 -22.28 8.45
CA LYS A 141 15.79 -23.43 9.36
C LYS A 141 16.25 -24.75 8.73
N HIS A 142 16.26 -24.83 7.40
CA HIS A 142 16.64 -26.00 6.61
C HIS A 142 17.81 -25.68 5.64
N PRO A 143 18.98 -25.22 6.15
CA PRO A 143 20.11 -24.87 5.29
C PRO A 143 20.65 -26.06 4.48
N GLU A 144 20.51 -27.29 4.97
CA GLU A 144 20.90 -28.52 4.28
C GLU A 144 20.10 -28.80 3.01
N GLU A 145 18.82 -28.42 2.97
CA GLU A 145 17.94 -28.62 1.80
C GLU A 145 18.31 -27.69 0.63
N GLN A 146 18.96 -26.55 0.91
CA GLN A 146 19.47 -25.65 -0.14
C GLN A 146 20.68 -26.23 -0.89
N ASN A 147 21.47 -27.10 -0.23
CA ASN A 147 22.66 -27.70 -0.83
C ASN A 147 22.31 -28.93 -1.70
N LEU A 148 21.17 -29.58 -1.46
CA LEU A 148 20.73 -30.76 -2.21
C LEU A 148 20.28 -30.47 -3.65
N ASP A 149 19.94 -29.22 -3.97
CA ASP A 149 19.67 -28.79 -5.35
C ASP A 149 20.98 -28.49 -6.13
N GLY A 150 22.10 -28.29 -5.43
CA GLY A 150 23.43 -28.17 -6.03
C GLY A 150 24.07 -29.51 -6.39
N GLU A 151 23.72 -30.59 -5.69
CA GLU A 151 24.25 -31.95 -5.93
C GLU A 151 23.38 -32.78 -6.89
N ARG A 152 22.16 -32.33 -7.24
CA ARG A 152 21.24 -33.04 -8.16
C ARG A 152 21.31 -32.57 -9.61
N ALA A 153 22.28 -31.73 -9.95
CA ALA A 153 22.68 -31.49 -11.32
C ALA A 153 23.88 -32.39 -11.63
N TRP A 154 23.70 -33.34 -12.55
CA TRP A 154 24.63 -34.37 -13.02
C TRP A 154 24.60 -35.70 -12.25
N ASP A 155 23.69 -36.58 -12.66
CA ASP A 155 23.99 -37.95 -13.09
C ASP A 155 23.08 -38.31 -14.29
#